data_AF-A0ABC9VAA3-F1
#
_entry.id   AF-A0ABC9VAA3-F1
#
_cell.length_a   1.000
_cell.length_b   1.000
_cell.length_c   1.000
_cell.angle_alpha   90.00
_cell.angle_beta   90.00
_cell.angle_gamma   90.00
#
_symmetry.space_group_name_H-M   'P 1'
#
loop_
_entity.id
_entity.type
_entity.pdbx_description
1 polymer ?
#
loop_
_entity_poly.entity_id
_entity_poly.type
_entity_poly.pdbx_seq_one_letter_code
_entity_poly.pdbx_strand_id
1 'polypeptide(L)'
;MNQLTIFDFVDVEKVDDIVLRRIQSAFPGWEVLGYMKDWEWGTRDDYAAIIRRGDVYKWVRVELYHDGRSRAGYTERADFELHWFDWYEKKGKHWVWRSLEDRERVFEIARQNMR
;
A
#
# COMPACT_ATOMS: atom_id res chain seq x y z
N MET A 1 13.02 0.80 31.29
CA MET A 1 13.20 1.88 30.29
C MET A 1 12.64 1.36 28.98
N ASN A 2 11.46 1.81 28.56
CA ASN A 2 10.91 1.43 27.26
C ASN A 2 11.47 2.39 26.22
N GLN A 3 12.19 1.84 25.24
CA GLN A 3 12.64 2.58 24.07
C GLN A 3 11.39 2.83 23.20
N LEU A 4 10.91 4.07 23.18
CA LEU A 4 9.88 4.51 22.24
C LEU A 4 10.39 4.25 20.83
N THR A 5 9.63 3.49 20.07
CA THR A 5 9.95 3.19 18.67
C THR A 5 9.22 4.18 17.78
N ILE A 6 9.70 4.39 16.54
CA ILE A 6 9.01 5.21 15.53
C ILE A 6 7.54 4.79 15.33
N PHE A 7 7.18 3.55 15.72
CA PHE A 7 5.83 3.00 15.65
C PHE A 7 4.83 3.59 16.67
N ASP A 8 5.31 4.28 17.71
CA ASP A 8 4.47 4.90 18.74
C ASP A 8 3.92 6.29 18.34
N PHE A 9 4.37 6.83 17.20
CA PHE A 9 3.99 8.16 16.68
C PHE A 9 3.14 8.12 15.40
N VAL A 10 2.63 6.95 15.03
CA VAL A 10 1.77 6.85 13.84
C VAL A 10 0.39 7.40 14.21
N ASP A 11 0.20 8.71 14.01
CA ASP A 11 -1.06 9.23 13.52
C ASP A 11 -1.42 8.35 12.31
N VAL A 12 -2.26 7.35 12.52
CA VAL A 12 -2.69 6.45 11.46
C VAL A 12 -3.43 7.35 10.49
N GLU A 13 -2.79 7.68 9.36
CA GLU A 13 -3.47 8.40 8.29
C GLU A 13 -4.78 7.68 8.04
N LYS A 14 -5.88 8.41 8.29
CA LYS A 14 -7.20 7.83 8.23
C LYS A 14 -7.41 7.34 6.80
N VAL A 15 -7.85 6.09 6.68
CA VAL A 15 -8.19 5.49 5.39
C VAL A 15 -9.16 6.40 4.64
N ASP A 16 -8.78 6.78 3.43
CA ASP A 16 -9.67 7.48 2.50
C ASP A 16 -10.47 6.42 1.73
N ASP A 17 -11.75 6.31 2.09
CA ASP A 17 -12.67 5.34 1.49
C ASP A 17 -12.81 5.52 -0.03
N ILE A 18 -12.64 6.74 -0.55
CA ILE A 18 -12.73 7.01 -1.99
C ILE A 18 -11.50 6.44 -2.69
N VAL A 19 -10.30 6.74 -2.18
CA VAL A 19 -9.05 6.21 -2.74
C VAL A 19 -9.05 4.68 -2.68
N LEU A 20 -9.39 4.10 -1.52
CA LEU A 20 -9.42 2.66 -1.35
C LEU A 20 -10.37 1.98 -2.35
N ARG A 21 -11.61 2.50 -2.50
CA ARG A 21 -12.58 1.96 -3.47
C ARG A 21 -12.10 2.09 -4.91
N ARG A 22 -11.42 3.18 -5.25
CA ARG A 22 -10.89 3.42 -6.59
C ARG A 22 -9.70 2.52 -6.92
N ILE A 23 -8.85 2.20 -5.96
CA ILE A 23 -7.80 1.18 -6.13
C ILE A 23 -8.45 -0.20 -6.25
N GLN A 24 -9.44 -0.49 -5.40
CA GLN A 24 -10.16 -1.75 -5.41
C GLN A 24 -10.85 -2.03 -6.75
N SER A 25 -11.39 -1.02 -7.43
CA SER A 25 -12.01 -1.17 -8.75
C SER A 25 -11.00 -1.52 -9.86
N ALA A 26 -9.72 -1.17 -9.69
CA ALA A 26 -8.66 -1.52 -10.64
C ALA A 26 -8.24 -2.99 -10.54
N PHE A 27 -8.54 -3.67 -9.43
CA PHE A 27 -8.19 -5.08 -9.20
C PHE A 27 -9.41 -5.93 -8.80
N PRO A 28 -10.34 -6.21 -9.72
CA PRO A 28 -11.50 -7.06 -9.43
C PRO A 28 -11.09 -8.45 -8.91
N GLY A 29 -11.72 -8.90 -7.82
CA GLY A 29 -11.43 -10.21 -7.21
C GLY A 29 -10.18 -10.27 -6.33
N TRP A 30 -9.52 -9.13 -6.10
CA TRP A 30 -8.47 -8.97 -5.08
C TRP A 30 -9.01 -8.12 -3.94
N GLU A 31 -8.35 -8.15 -2.78
CA GLU A 31 -8.61 -7.24 -1.68
C GLU A 31 -7.45 -6.25 -1.55
N VAL A 32 -7.75 -4.95 -1.45
CA VAL A 32 -6.73 -3.93 -1.15
C VAL A 32 -6.53 -3.85 0.37
N LEU A 33 -5.29 -4.03 0.82
CA LEU A 33 -4.92 -4.07 2.23
C LEU A 33 -4.29 -2.76 2.72
N GLY A 34 -3.61 -2.06 1.83
CA GLY A 34 -2.99 -0.77 2.12
C GLY A 34 -2.46 -0.14 0.84
N TYR A 35 -2.23 1.17 0.90
CA TYR A 35 -1.74 1.95 -0.23
C TYR A 35 -0.88 3.12 0.23
N MET A 36 -0.13 3.69 -0.70
CA MET A 36 0.66 4.89 -0.50
C MET A 36 0.65 5.69 -1.80
N LYS A 37 0.48 7.02 -1.69
CA LYS A 37 0.57 7.93 -2.84
C LYS A 37 2.05 8.15 -3.18
N ASP A 38 2.47 7.69 -4.35
CA ASP A 38 3.86 7.77 -4.78
C ASP A 38 4.16 9.05 -5.55
N TRP A 39 3.25 9.48 -6.42
CA TRP A 39 3.45 10.68 -7.23
C TRP A 39 2.13 11.31 -7.66
N GLU A 40 2.12 12.63 -7.82
CA GLU A 40 1.00 13.40 -8.35
C GLU A 40 1.36 13.93 -9.74
N TRP A 41 0.51 13.62 -10.72
CA TRP A 41 0.59 14.18 -12.07
C TRP A 41 -0.59 15.12 -12.29
N GLY A 42 -0.47 16.03 -13.25
CA GLY A 42 -1.53 17.00 -13.55
C GLY A 42 -2.88 16.40 -13.98
N THR A 43 -2.94 15.11 -14.35
CA THR A 43 -4.18 14.44 -14.77
C THR A 43 -4.49 13.15 -14.01
N ARG A 44 -3.59 12.71 -13.13
CA ARG A 44 -3.69 11.42 -12.42
C ARG A 44 -2.71 11.34 -11.26
N ASP A 45 -2.97 10.45 -10.33
CA ASP A 45 -2.09 10.18 -9.20
C ASP A 45 -1.61 8.72 -9.27
N ASP A 46 -0.32 8.50 -9.03
CA ASP A 46 0.27 7.17 -8.95
C ASP A 46 0.30 6.72 -7.50
N TYR A 47 -0.17 5.49 -7.28
CA TYR A 47 -0.17 4.83 -5.99
C TYR A 47 0.59 3.51 -6.08
N ALA A 48 1.24 3.16 -4.98
CA ALA A 48 1.60 1.78 -4.68
C ALA A 48 0.51 1.18 -3.77
N ALA A 49 0.17 -0.09 -3.96
CA ALA A 49 -0.79 -0.79 -3.12
C ALA A 49 -0.33 -2.21 -2.81
N ILE A 50 -0.79 -2.74 -1.68
CA ILE A 50 -0.73 -4.16 -1.38
C ILE A 50 -2.11 -4.77 -1.61
N ILE A 51 -2.16 -5.77 -2.47
CA ILE A 51 -3.38 -6.52 -2.77
C ILE A 51 -3.23 -8.00 -2.43
N ARG A 52 -4.35 -8.63 -2.07
CA ARG A 52 -4.41 -10.05 -1.69
C ARG A 52 -5.50 -10.81 -2.44
N ARG A 53 -5.24 -12.06 -2.78
CA ARG A 53 -6.27 -13.03 -3.21
C ARG A 53 -5.92 -14.42 -2.69
N GLY A 54 -6.70 -14.91 -1.72
CA GLY A 54 -6.32 -16.10 -0.95
C GLY A 54 -4.99 -15.85 -0.23
N ASP A 55 -4.04 -16.77 -0.40
CA ASP A 55 -2.70 -16.67 0.19
C ASP A 55 -1.68 -15.90 -0.67
N VAL A 56 -2.11 -15.37 -1.83
CA VAL A 56 -1.24 -14.61 -2.72
C VAL A 56 -1.29 -13.13 -2.40
N TYR A 57 -0.13 -12.54 -2.12
CA TYR A 57 0.05 -11.11 -1.88
C TYR A 57 0.88 -10.50 -3.00
N LYS A 58 0.52 -9.28 -3.40
CA LYS A 58 1.27 -8.52 -4.39
C LYS A 58 1.39 -7.06 -3.99
N TRP A 59 2.59 -6.52 -4.17
CA TRP A 59 2.82 -5.09 -4.32
C TRP A 59 2.54 -4.69 -5.76
N VAL A 60 1.68 -3.70 -5.97
CA VAL A 60 1.22 -3.29 -7.29
C VAL A 60 1.26 -1.79 -7.47
N ARG A 61 1.35 -1.34 -8.72
CA ARG A 61 1.15 0.05 -9.11
C ARG A 61 -0.27 0.27 -9.58
N VAL A 62 -0.83 1.43 -9.28
CA VAL A 62 -2.17 1.83 -9.72
C VAL A 62 -2.22 3.32 -9.99
N GLU A 63 -2.88 3.69 -11.08
CA GLU A 63 -3.05 5.06 -11.52
C GLU A 63 -4.51 5.48 -11.30
N LEU A 64 -4.73 6.56 -10.55
CA LEU A 64 -6.05 7.13 -10.31
C LEU A 64 -6.18 8.46 -11.08
N TYR A 65 -6.92 8.45 -12.19
CA TYR A 65 -7.11 9.63 -13.03
C TYR A 65 -8.06 10.63 -12.38
N HIS A 66 -7.83 11.93 -12.55
CA HIS A 66 -8.69 12.97 -11.96
C HIS A 66 -10.10 13.00 -12.58
N ASP A 67 -10.26 12.42 -13.77
CA ASP A 67 -11.56 12.19 -14.44
C ASP A 67 -12.37 11.01 -13.87
N GLY A 68 -11.88 10.36 -12.81
CA GLY A 68 -12.54 9.25 -12.12
C GLY A 68 -12.14 7.85 -12.59
N ARG A 69 -11.43 7.71 -13.72
CA ARG A 69 -10.94 6.39 -14.17
C ARG A 69 -9.83 5.86 -13.25
N SER A 70 -9.74 4.53 -13.13
CA SER A 70 -8.68 3.84 -12.38
C SER A 70 -8.03 2.82 -13.29
N ARG A 71 -6.70 2.64 -13.18
CA ARG A 71 -5.97 1.68 -14.02
C ARG A 71 -4.90 0.94 -13.21
N ALA A 72 -4.87 -0.39 -13.34
CA ALA A 72 -3.74 -1.18 -12.87
C ALA A 72 -2.47 -0.82 -13.67
N GLY A 73 -1.40 -0.48 -12.97
CA GLY A 73 -0.09 -0.25 -13.55
C GLY A 73 0.57 -1.56 -13.97
N TYR A 74 1.67 -1.46 -14.73
CA TYR A 74 2.36 -2.64 -15.26
C TYR A 74 3.17 -3.42 -14.21
N THR A 75 3.51 -2.80 -13.09
CA THR A 75 4.34 -3.43 -12.06
C THR A 75 3.48 -4.16 -11.03
N GLU A 76 3.71 -5.46 -10.93
CA GLU A 76 3.20 -6.33 -9.88
C GLU A 76 4.34 -7.21 -9.36
N ARG A 77 4.49 -7.30 -8.04
CA ARG A 77 5.59 -8.03 -7.39
C ARG A 77 5.09 -8.81 -6.19
N ALA A 78 5.34 -10.11 -6.16
CA ALA A 78 5.05 -10.96 -5.00
C ALA A 78 6.22 -11.03 -4.00
N ASP A 79 7.40 -10.54 -4.41
CA ASP A 79 8.67 -10.58 -3.70
C ASP A 79 8.99 -9.25 -2.98
N PHE A 80 7.96 -8.53 -2.52
CA PHE A 80 8.15 -7.31 -1.76
C PHE A 80 8.75 -7.61 -0.39
N GLU A 81 9.64 -6.72 0.07
CA GLU A 81 10.37 -6.89 1.32
C GLU A 81 10.06 -5.76 2.30
N LEU A 82 10.34 -5.99 3.59
CA LEU A 82 10.04 -5.03 4.66
C LEU A 82 10.74 -3.68 4.42
N HIS A 83 11.97 -3.72 3.91
CA HIS A 83 12.77 -2.52 3.68
C HIS A 83 12.18 -1.58 2.61
N TRP A 84 11.26 -2.05 1.76
CA TRP A 84 10.60 -1.20 0.76
C TRP A 84 9.64 -0.23 1.43
N PHE A 85 8.90 -0.68 2.45
CA PHE A 85 7.99 0.16 3.22
C PHE A 85 8.78 1.26 3.95
N ASP A 86 9.84 0.87 4.66
CA ASP A 86 10.73 1.80 5.35
C ASP A 86 11.36 2.84 4.41
N TRP A 87 11.73 2.42 3.19
CA TRP A 87 12.32 3.31 2.20
C TRP A 87 11.35 4.41 1.75
N TYR A 88 10.07 4.08 1.60
CA TYR A 88 9.03 5.06 1.26
C TYR A 88 8.70 5.98 2.44
N GLU A 89 8.58 5.44 3.65
CA GLU A 89 8.36 6.25 4.87
C GLU A 89 9.48 7.27 5.08
N LYS A 90 10.74 6.87 4.88
CA LYS A 90 11.91 7.78 4.95
C LYS A 90 11.90 8.89 3.90
N LYS A 91 11.12 8.73 2.83
CA LYS A 91 10.90 9.76 1.79
C LYS A 91 9.68 10.64 2.06
N GLY A 92 9.04 10.51 3.24
CA GLY A 92 7.81 11.21 3.57
C GLY A 92 6.59 10.67 2.82
N LYS A 93 6.66 9.42 2.36
CA LYS A 93 5.55 8.74 1.67
C LYS A 93 4.95 7.70 2.60
N HIS A 94 3.84 8.07 3.20
CA HIS A 94 3.20 7.30 4.27
C HIS A 94 2.30 6.21 3.71
N TRP A 95 2.39 5.02 4.30
CA TRP A 95 1.49 3.91 4.01
C TRP A 95 0.21 4.02 4.83
N VAL A 96 -0.91 4.08 4.12
CA VAL A 96 -2.26 3.98 4.68
C VAL A 96 -2.69 2.53 4.66
N TRP A 97 -3.03 2.00 5.82
CA TRP A 97 -3.44 0.59 5.99
C TRP A 97 -4.93 0.52 6.26
N ARG A 98 -5.62 -0.42 5.59
CA ARG A 98 -7.05 -0.68 5.81
C ARG A 98 -7.34 -1.03 7.27
N SER A 99 -6.43 -1.76 7.91
CA SER A 99 -6.47 -2.09 9.33
C SER A 99 -5.07 -2.40 9.87
N LEU A 100 -4.91 -2.36 11.19
CA LEU A 100 -3.69 -2.80 11.86
C LEU A 100 -3.38 -4.28 11.57
N GLU A 101 -4.40 -5.14 11.58
CA GLU A 101 -4.26 -6.57 11.32
C GLU A 101 -3.75 -6.83 9.88
N ASP A 102 -4.26 -6.09 8.89
CA ASP A 102 -3.81 -6.22 7.51
C ASP A 102 -2.34 -5.82 7.36
N ARG A 103 -1.91 -4.74 8.03
CA ARG A 103 -0.49 -4.32 8.05
C ARG A 103 0.40 -5.43 8.61
N GLU A 104 0.02 -6.00 9.76
CA GLU A 104 0.81 -7.03 10.42
C GLU A 104 0.96 -8.29 9.56
N ARG A 105 -0.12 -8.74 8.93
CA ARG A 105 -0.07 -9.87 7.97
C ARG A 105 0.84 -9.58 6.79
N VAL A 106 0.75 -8.39 6.20
CA VAL A 106 1.62 -7.99 5.07
C VAL A 106 3.10 -7.98 5.50
N PHE A 107 3.40 -7.49 6.70
CA PHE A 107 4.77 -7.46 7.21
C PHE A 107 5.33 -8.86 7.51
N GLU A 108 4.48 -9.80 7.92
CA GLU A 108 4.86 -11.20 8.03
C GLU A 108 5.28 -11.79 6.68
N ILE A 109 4.46 -11.60 5.63
CA ILE A 109 4.77 -12.05 4.27
C ILE A 109 6.06 -11.39 3.75
N ALA A 110 6.21 -10.07 3.97
CA ALA A 110 7.40 -9.34 3.54
C ALA A 110 8.70 -9.87 4.19
N ARG A 111 8.64 -10.35 5.45
CA ARG A 111 9.78 -10.99 6.12
C ARG A 111 10.06 -12.40 5.58
N GLN A 112 9.04 -13.12 5.13
CA GLN A 112 9.21 -14.44 4.51
C GLN A 112 9.91 -14.33 3.15
N ASN A 113 9.64 -13.27 2.39
CA ASN A 113 10.28 -12.99 1.09
C ASN A 113 11.79 -12.67 1.19
N MET A 114 12.29 -12.31 2.38
CA MET A 114 13.73 -12.03 2.60
C MET A 114 14.57 -13.29 2.81
N ARG A 115 13.97 -14.48 2.81
CA ARG A 115 14.64 -15.77 2.99
C ARG A 115 15.05 -16.37 1.66
#